data_AF-A0A2Z4IKC9-F1
#
_entry.id   AF-A0A2Z4IKC9-F1
#
_cell.length_a   1.000
_cell.length_b   1.000
_cell.length_c   1.000
_cell.angle_alpha   90.00
_cell.angle_beta   90.00
_cell.angle_gamma   90.00
#
_symmetry.space_group_name_H-M   'P 1'
#
loop_
_entity.id
_entity.type
_entity.pdbx_description
1 polymer ?
#
loop_
_entity_poly.entity_id
_entity_poly.type
_entity_poly.pdbx_seq_one_letter_code
_entity_poly.pdbx_strand_id
1 'polypeptide(L)'
;MKQLDNYALESKISDFFSNIKYAGDYDVELTKTKHLMNFLGKQLISKRILTRIEKDYDDLKKKIDLYENGESELRKEILSLIEEDSFNQGAFGYFTIVHVLDRPNNNGNYQFLHGILHKYYDIALRWSDEKSHFSDLVLEPFEDLIDWYLNDAQTENPEDYYSQNEFEKVREDIDKIFEELQKQGKGQEIIYDDLMAEFEELKELISTLNKKNLGQLLKGKLMDWGISQGVTSIADEVIKQLDFVG
;
A
#
# COMPACT_ATOMS: atom_id res chain seq x y z
N MET A 1 -6.74 14.43 9.71
CA MET A 1 -6.29 14.32 8.31
C MET A 1 -7.36 13.57 7.54
N LYS A 2 -7.79 14.05 6.37
CA LYS A 2 -8.75 13.31 5.52
C LYS A 2 -8.07 12.01 5.03
N GLN A 3 -8.82 10.90 5.00
CA GLN A 3 -8.37 9.66 4.39
C GLN A 3 -8.44 9.79 2.87
N LEU A 4 -7.39 9.35 2.18
CA LEU A 4 -7.30 9.36 0.72
C LEU A 4 -7.66 7.99 0.16
N ASP A 5 -8.28 7.99 -1.02
CA ASP A 5 -8.39 6.81 -1.87
C ASP A 5 -7.02 6.41 -2.46
N ASN A 6 -6.94 5.22 -3.09
CA ASN A 6 -5.70 4.70 -3.67
C ASN A 6 -5.04 5.68 -4.66
N TYR A 7 -5.81 6.32 -5.55
CA TYR A 7 -5.27 7.22 -6.58
C TYR A 7 -4.71 8.52 -5.98
N ALA A 8 -5.47 9.17 -5.10
CA ALA A 8 -5.04 10.37 -4.41
C ALA A 8 -3.88 10.06 -3.44
N LEU A 9 -3.85 8.85 -2.88
CA LEU A 9 -2.77 8.38 -2.03
C LEU A 9 -1.48 8.19 -2.82
N GLU A 10 -1.52 7.44 -3.92
CA GLU A 10 -0.38 7.20 -4.83
C GLU A 10 0.22 8.52 -5.31
N SER A 11 -0.62 9.42 -5.87
CA SER A 11 -0.17 10.75 -6.29
C SER A 11 0.49 11.52 -5.14
N LYS A 12 -0.05 11.43 -3.92
CA LYS A 12 0.50 12.15 -2.78
C LYS A 12 1.80 11.54 -2.26
N ILE A 13 1.94 10.23 -2.35
CA ILE A 13 3.15 9.50 -1.98
C ILE A 13 4.28 9.88 -2.93
N SER A 14 4.03 9.84 -4.24
CA SER A 14 5.01 10.25 -5.25
C SER A 14 5.45 11.70 -5.09
N ASP A 15 4.52 12.62 -4.77
CA ASP A 15 4.83 14.00 -4.38
C ASP A 15 5.86 14.05 -3.22
N PHE A 16 5.66 13.23 -2.17
CA PHE A 16 6.56 13.21 -1.03
C PHE A 16 7.95 12.67 -1.40
N PHE A 17 8.02 11.56 -2.12
CA PHE A 17 9.28 10.96 -2.57
C PHE A 17 10.08 11.91 -3.46
N SER A 18 9.43 12.51 -4.47
CA SER A 18 10.03 13.55 -5.30
C SER A 18 10.55 14.73 -4.47
N ASN A 19 9.76 15.20 -3.49
CA ASN A 19 10.19 16.27 -2.61
C ASN A 19 11.43 15.92 -1.78
N ILE A 20 11.57 14.67 -1.33
CA ILE A 20 12.76 14.19 -0.60
C ILE A 20 13.95 14.16 -1.57
N LYS A 21 13.79 13.51 -2.74
CA LYS A 21 14.82 13.40 -3.78
C LYS A 21 15.41 14.77 -4.18
N TYR A 22 14.57 15.79 -4.31
CA TYR A 22 14.99 17.15 -4.66
C TYR A 22 15.20 18.09 -3.46
N ALA A 23 15.39 17.58 -2.25
CA ALA A 23 15.72 18.41 -1.09
C ALA A 23 17.05 19.19 -1.29
N GLY A 24 17.09 20.47 -0.88
CA GLY A 24 18.27 21.32 -1.11
C GLY A 24 19.46 20.98 -0.22
N ASP A 25 19.20 20.36 0.93
CA ASP A 25 20.19 19.94 1.92
C ASP A 25 19.64 18.77 2.77
N TYR A 26 20.49 18.19 3.61
CA TYR A 26 20.15 17.00 4.39
C TYR A 26 19.15 17.24 5.53
N ASP A 27 19.14 18.43 6.14
CA ASP A 27 18.19 18.72 7.23
C ASP A 27 16.78 18.83 6.66
N VAL A 28 16.66 19.43 5.47
CA VAL A 28 15.42 19.46 4.69
C VAL A 28 15.02 18.04 4.26
N GLU A 29 15.96 17.22 3.79
CA GLU A 29 15.71 15.83 3.39
C GLU A 29 15.17 14.98 4.57
N LEU A 30 15.84 15.04 5.72
CA LEU A 30 15.41 14.34 6.94
C LEU A 30 14.04 14.82 7.40
N THR A 31 13.79 16.12 7.36
CA THR A 31 12.50 16.71 7.74
C THR A 31 11.39 16.22 6.80
N LYS A 32 11.64 16.22 5.48
CA LYS A 32 10.69 15.71 4.48
C LYS A 32 10.45 14.21 4.63
N THR A 33 11.50 13.43 4.93
CA THR A 33 11.39 12.00 5.23
C THR A 33 10.52 11.75 6.46
N LYS A 34 10.70 12.52 7.55
CA LYS A 34 9.81 12.47 8.72
C LYS A 34 8.36 12.80 8.36
N HIS A 35 8.15 13.78 7.47
CA HIS A 35 6.80 14.13 7.01
C HIS A 35 6.17 13.01 6.19
N LEU A 36 6.91 12.36 5.28
CA LEU A 36 6.46 11.18 4.55
C LEU A 36 6.05 10.07 5.52
N MET A 37 6.92 9.68 6.45
CA MET A 37 6.63 8.58 7.38
C MET A 37 5.44 8.87 8.29
N ASN A 38 5.30 10.11 8.75
CA ASN A 38 4.12 10.55 9.51
C ASN A 38 2.84 10.55 8.66
N PHE A 39 2.94 10.93 7.38
CA PHE A 39 1.82 10.86 6.44
C PHE A 39 1.38 9.42 6.23
N LEU A 40 2.31 8.52 5.90
CA LEU A 40 2.03 7.09 5.71
C LEU A 40 1.42 6.47 6.97
N GLY A 41 1.96 6.78 8.15
CA GLY A 41 1.42 6.27 9.42
C GLY A 41 0.02 6.80 9.80
N LYS A 42 -0.48 7.84 9.14
CA LYS A 42 -1.81 8.45 9.40
C LYS A 42 -2.89 8.05 8.40
N GLN A 43 -2.51 7.62 7.20
CA GLN A 43 -3.44 7.09 6.21
C GLN A 43 -3.65 5.60 6.49
N LEU A 44 -4.90 5.16 6.57
CA LEU A 44 -5.21 3.79 6.98
C LEU A 44 -4.65 2.75 6.00
N ILE A 45 -4.75 3.03 4.70
CA ILE A 45 -4.28 2.16 3.62
C ILE A 45 -2.77 1.99 3.72
N SER A 46 -2.00 3.08 3.68
CA SER A 46 -0.54 2.97 3.75
C SER A 46 -0.05 2.49 5.10
N LYS A 47 -0.68 2.83 6.23
CA LYS A 47 -0.33 2.23 7.53
C LYS A 47 -0.44 0.70 7.52
N ARG A 48 -1.47 0.15 6.88
CA ARG A 48 -1.61 -1.30 6.72
C ARG A 48 -0.55 -1.86 5.77
N ILE A 49 -0.25 -1.18 4.67
CA ILE A 49 0.85 -1.55 3.78
C ILE A 49 2.17 -1.64 4.55
N LEU A 50 2.51 -0.63 5.36
CA LEU A 50 3.71 -0.67 6.20
C LEU A 50 3.71 -1.87 7.15
N THR A 51 2.57 -2.15 7.80
CA THR A 51 2.42 -3.34 8.67
C THR A 51 2.62 -4.64 7.90
N ARG A 52 2.16 -4.69 6.64
CA ARG A 52 2.33 -5.85 5.77
C ARG A 52 3.78 -6.01 5.33
N ILE A 53 4.47 -4.93 4.97
CA ILE A 53 5.92 -4.93 4.69
C ILE A 53 6.68 -5.48 5.91
N GLU A 54 6.36 -5.02 7.13
CA GLU A 54 7.00 -5.55 8.35
C GLU A 54 6.82 -7.06 8.53
N LYS A 55 5.67 -7.60 8.12
CA LYS A 55 5.36 -9.03 8.22
C LYS A 55 5.99 -9.84 7.10
N ASP A 56 5.83 -9.40 5.86
CA ASP A 56 6.26 -10.10 4.66
C ASP A 56 7.81 -10.17 4.61
N TYR A 57 8.50 -9.16 5.16
CA TYR A 57 9.96 -9.07 5.23
C TYR A 57 10.51 -9.18 6.67
N ASP A 58 9.82 -9.90 7.56
CA ASP A 58 10.20 -10.05 8.98
C ASP A 58 11.60 -10.65 9.17
N ASP A 59 12.03 -11.58 8.31
CA ASP A 59 13.39 -12.16 8.38
C ASP A 59 14.46 -11.09 8.08
N LEU A 60 14.27 -10.30 7.02
CA LEU A 60 15.16 -9.20 6.67
C LEU A 60 15.19 -8.14 7.79
N LYS A 61 14.03 -7.78 8.34
CA LYS A 61 13.92 -6.85 9.48
C LYS A 61 14.74 -7.33 10.67
N LYS A 62 14.59 -8.60 11.08
CA LYS A 62 15.36 -9.20 12.18
C LYS A 62 16.86 -9.16 11.93
N LYS A 63 17.31 -9.45 10.72
CA LYS A 63 18.74 -9.39 10.36
C LYS A 63 19.28 -7.96 10.46
N ILE A 64 18.53 -6.97 9.97
CA ILE A 64 18.89 -5.55 10.11
C ILE A 64 18.97 -5.18 11.60
N ASP A 65 17.97 -5.53 12.40
CA ASP A 65 17.95 -5.23 13.83
C ASP A 65 19.15 -5.84 14.58
N LEU A 66 19.49 -7.10 14.31
CA LEU A 66 20.67 -7.76 14.88
C LEU A 66 21.98 -7.08 14.45
N TYR A 67 22.10 -6.73 13.18
CA TYR A 67 23.26 -6.02 12.65
C TYR A 67 23.41 -4.60 13.26
N GLU A 68 22.31 -3.87 13.46
CA GLU A 68 22.31 -2.58 14.17
C GLU A 68 22.74 -2.72 15.63
N ASN A 69 22.52 -3.89 16.24
CA ASN A 69 22.95 -4.23 17.59
C ASN A 69 24.38 -4.80 17.69
N GLY A 70 25.13 -4.85 16.59
CA GLY A 70 26.56 -5.15 16.57
C GLY A 70 26.97 -6.48 15.92
N GLU A 71 26.02 -7.27 15.41
CA GLU A 71 26.30 -8.52 14.68
C GLU A 71 26.79 -8.23 13.24
N SER A 72 28.01 -7.69 13.14
CA SER A 72 28.59 -7.16 11.90
C SER A 72 28.69 -8.16 10.75
N GLU A 73 28.76 -9.46 11.07
CA GLU A 73 28.81 -10.59 10.15
C GLU A 73 27.56 -10.72 9.28
N LEU A 74 26.39 -10.27 9.77
CA LEU A 74 25.13 -10.32 9.04
C LEU A 74 25.10 -9.39 7.83
N ARG A 75 26.03 -8.43 7.72
CA ARG A 75 26.10 -7.49 6.59
C ARG A 75 26.07 -8.21 5.24
N LYS A 76 26.86 -9.28 5.08
CA LYS A 76 26.95 -10.01 3.80
C LYS A 76 25.65 -10.72 3.46
N GLU A 77 24.98 -11.28 4.45
CA GLU A 77 23.67 -11.93 4.25
C GLU A 77 22.61 -10.92 3.85
N ILE A 78 22.58 -9.76 4.51
CA ILE A 78 21.66 -8.66 4.18
C ILE A 78 21.91 -8.20 2.74
N LEU A 79 23.17 -7.98 2.36
CA LEU A 79 23.53 -7.58 0.99
C LEU A 79 23.12 -8.63 -0.05
N SER A 80 23.28 -9.92 0.24
CA SER A 80 22.81 -10.99 -0.66
C SER A 80 21.30 -10.91 -0.88
N LEU A 81 20.53 -10.76 0.20
CA LEU A 81 19.06 -10.69 0.13
C LEU A 81 18.57 -9.50 -0.69
N ILE A 82 19.16 -8.32 -0.51
CA ILE A 82 18.76 -7.12 -1.25
C ILE A 82 19.22 -7.12 -2.71
N GLU A 83 20.31 -7.82 -3.04
CA GLU A 83 20.78 -8.00 -4.42
C GLU A 83 19.93 -9.03 -5.20
N GLU A 84 19.32 -9.99 -4.50
CA GLU A 84 18.50 -11.05 -5.09
C GLU A 84 17.12 -10.56 -5.58
N ASP A 85 16.52 -9.58 -4.89
CA ASP A 85 15.18 -9.09 -5.15
C ASP A 85 15.07 -7.59 -4.90
N SER A 86 14.59 -6.84 -5.90
CA SER A 86 14.33 -5.39 -5.78
C SER A 86 13.36 -5.05 -4.66
N PHE A 87 12.41 -5.94 -4.32
CA PHE A 87 11.51 -5.69 -3.19
C PHE A 87 12.20 -5.85 -1.83
N ASN A 88 13.18 -6.74 -1.70
CA ASN A 88 14.04 -6.79 -0.51
C ASN A 88 14.81 -5.47 -0.36
N GLN A 89 15.30 -4.88 -1.45
CA GLN A 89 15.96 -3.57 -1.45
C GLN A 89 14.99 -2.46 -1.00
N GLY A 90 13.74 -2.49 -1.46
CA GLY A 90 12.70 -1.56 -0.99
C GLY A 90 12.35 -1.72 0.50
N ALA A 91 12.25 -2.95 0.98
CA ALA A 91 11.97 -3.25 2.38
C ALA A 91 13.15 -2.85 3.27
N PHE A 92 14.38 -3.09 2.82
CA PHE A 92 15.59 -2.57 3.44
C PHE A 92 15.55 -1.04 3.53
N GLY A 93 15.15 -0.36 2.46
CA GLY A 93 15.01 1.10 2.46
C GLY A 93 14.02 1.59 3.53
N TYR A 94 12.84 0.95 3.62
CA TYR A 94 11.86 1.21 4.66
C TYR A 94 12.43 1.02 6.08
N PHE A 95 12.99 -0.16 6.37
CA PHE A 95 13.46 -0.49 7.72
C PHE A 95 14.60 0.42 8.18
N THR A 96 15.51 0.76 7.28
CA THR A 96 16.62 1.66 7.59
C THR A 96 16.15 3.09 7.87
N ILE A 97 15.17 3.60 7.10
CA ILE A 97 14.51 4.88 7.40
C ILE A 97 13.87 4.85 8.78
N VAL A 98 13.05 3.83 9.09
CA VAL A 98 12.40 3.69 10.41
C VAL A 98 13.44 3.67 11.52
N HIS A 99 14.47 2.84 11.39
CA HIS A 99 15.52 2.71 12.39
C HIS A 99 16.25 4.04 12.64
N VAL A 100 16.51 4.82 11.59
CA VAL A 100 17.09 6.17 11.76
C VAL A 100 16.11 7.07 12.51
N LEU A 101 14.84 7.11 12.10
CA LEU A 101 13.87 8.03 12.69
C LEU A 101 13.53 7.72 14.16
N ASP A 102 13.58 6.46 14.57
CA ASP A 102 13.23 6.02 15.94
C ASP A 102 14.34 6.25 16.98
N ARG A 103 15.55 6.68 16.57
CA ARG A 103 16.65 6.93 17.52
C ARG A 103 16.32 8.10 18.48
N PRO A 104 16.35 7.89 19.81
CA PRO A 104 15.89 8.89 20.79
C PRO A 104 16.74 10.17 20.86
N ASN A 105 17.97 10.16 20.32
CA ASN A 105 18.89 11.31 20.31
C ASN A 105 19.17 11.83 18.89
N ASN A 106 18.21 11.69 17.98
CA ASN A 106 18.37 12.11 16.59
C ASN A 106 18.21 13.65 16.43
N ASN A 107 19.03 14.40 17.18
CA ASN A 107 19.14 15.87 17.22
C ASN A 107 19.66 16.45 15.87
N GLY A 108 19.05 16.07 14.76
CA GLY A 108 19.38 16.57 13.42
C GLY A 108 20.72 16.08 12.87
N ASN A 109 21.24 14.93 13.31
CA ASN A 109 22.51 14.45 12.75
C ASN A 109 22.26 13.68 11.45
N TYR A 110 22.15 14.44 10.35
CA TYR A 110 22.00 14.00 8.96
C TYR A 110 22.92 12.84 8.53
N GLN A 111 24.07 12.70 9.20
CA GLN A 111 25.01 11.58 9.00
C GLN A 111 24.36 10.21 9.17
N PHE A 112 23.17 10.10 9.78
CA PHE A 112 22.50 8.82 9.98
C PHE A 112 21.76 8.29 8.74
N LEU A 113 21.15 9.14 7.90
CA LEU A 113 20.48 8.65 6.68
C LEU A 113 21.51 8.16 5.65
N HIS A 114 22.53 8.96 5.36
CA HIS A 114 23.60 8.56 4.44
C HIS A 114 24.63 7.63 5.10
N GLY A 115 24.72 7.61 6.43
CA GLY A 115 25.58 6.67 7.16
C GLY A 115 25.22 5.22 6.92
N ILE A 116 23.96 4.93 6.57
CA ILE A 116 23.54 3.60 6.12
C ILE A 116 24.29 3.18 4.86
N LEU A 117 24.53 4.09 3.92
CA LEU A 117 25.26 3.78 2.68
C LEU A 117 26.69 3.35 2.97
N HIS A 118 27.38 4.09 3.84
CA HIS A 118 28.73 3.72 4.30
C HIS A 118 28.72 2.39 5.03
N LYS A 119 27.72 2.18 5.89
CA LYS A 119 27.62 1.00 6.76
C LYS A 119 27.35 -0.30 5.97
N TYR A 120 26.42 -0.26 5.03
CA TYR A 120 26.01 -1.45 4.29
C TYR A 120 26.72 -1.60 2.96
N TYR A 121 26.99 -0.53 2.22
CA TYR A 121 27.54 -0.65 0.87
C TYR A 121 29.04 -0.39 0.78
N ASP A 122 29.71 0.03 1.85
CA ASP A 122 31.15 0.38 1.85
C ASP A 122 31.49 1.42 0.78
N ILE A 123 30.55 2.33 0.54
CA ILE A 123 30.63 3.34 -0.50
C ILE A 123 31.24 4.62 0.09
N ALA A 124 32.54 4.84 -0.14
CA ALA A 124 33.24 6.06 0.27
C ALA A 124 33.04 7.19 -0.76
N LEU A 125 32.25 8.21 -0.43
CA LEU A 125 31.76 9.18 -1.41
C LEU A 125 32.06 10.63 -1.09
N ARG A 126 31.97 11.44 -2.15
CA ARG A 126 31.79 12.88 -2.06
C ARG A 126 30.30 13.21 -1.89
N TRP A 127 30.04 14.36 -1.29
CA TRP A 127 28.70 14.86 -0.94
C TRP A 127 27.62 14.70 -2.04
N SER A 128 27.93 15.06 -3.29
CA SER A 128 26.98 14.95 -4.42
C SER A 128 26.56 13.52 -4.71
N ASP A 129 27.47 12.58 -4.48
CA ASP A 129 27.28 11.18 -4.82
C ASP A 129 26.44 10.51 -3.72
N GLU A 130 26.66 10.88 -2.44
CA GLU A 130 25.91 10.32 -1.30
C GLU A 130 24.39 10.53 -1.44
N LYS A 131 23.99 11.67 -2.00
CA LYS A 131 22.59 11.98 -2.21
C LYS A 131 21.99 11.16 -3.36
N SER A 132 22.71 11.04 -4.48
CA SER A 132 22.27 10.16 -5.58
C SER A 132 22.12 8.74 -5.08
N HIS A 133 23.14 8.22 -4.38
CA HIS A 133 23.12 6.86 -3.86
C HIS A 133 22.03 6.61 -2.81
N PHE A 134 21.69 7.60 -1.97
CA PHE A 134 20.53 7.45 -1.08
C PHE A 134 19.22 7.37 -1.87
N SER A 135 19.06 8.21 -2.90
CA SER A 135 17.92 8.12 -3.81
C SER A 135 17.84 6.73 -4.43
N ASP A 136 18.92 6.29 -5.06
CA ASP A 136 18.96 5.10 -5.91
C ASP A 136 18.89 3.79 -5.10
N LEU A 137 19.48 3.76 -3.89
CA LEU A 137 19.59 2.53 -3.09
C LEU A 137 18.56 2.44 -1.96
N VAL A 138 17.98 3.56 -1.51
CA VAL A 138 17.09 3.56 -0.34
C VAL A 138 15.71 4.10 -0.70
N LEU A 139 15.67 5.29 -1.32
CA LEU A 139 14.42 6.02 -1.48
C LEU A 139 13.55 5.47 -2.61
N GLU A 140 14.11 5.32 -3.81
CA GLU A 140 13.40 4.83 -5.00
C GLU A 140 12.94 3.38 -4.83
N PRO A 141 13.78 2.43 -4.35
CA PRO A 141 13.29 1.08 -4.11
C PRO A 141 12.16 1.03 -3.07
N PHE A 142 12.15 1.93 -2.10
CA PHE A 142 11.07 2.02 -1.13
C PHE A 142 9.78 2.60 -1.74
N GLU A 143 9.89 3.60 -2.62
CA GLU A 143 8.77 4.11 -3.43
C GLU A 143 8.16 2.98 -4.27
N ASP A 144 8.99 2.27 -5.05
CA ASP A 144 8.58 1.15 -5.89
C ASP A 144 7.88 0.05 -5.08
N LEU A 145 8.38 -0.27 -3.88
CA LEU A 145 7.75 -1.26 -3.02
C LEU A 145 6.35 -0.81 -2.57
N ILE A 146 6.21 0.44 -2.13
CA ILE A 146 4.90 0.97 -1.73
C ILE A 146 3.93 0.96 -2.92
N ASP A 147 4.38 1.40 -4.08
CA ASP A 147 3.57 1.45 -5.29
C ASP A 147 3.12 0.05 -5.72
N TRP A 148 4.00 -0.95 -5.62
CA TRP A 148 3.63 -2.34 -5.83
C TRP A 148 2.55 -2.81 -4.85
N TYR A 149 2.65 -2.44 -3.57
CA TYR A 149 1.62 -2.77 -2.58
C TYR A 149 0.28 -2.06 -2.84
N LEU A 150 0.30 -0.85 -3.36
CA LEU A 150 -0.91 -0.10 -3.73
C LEU A 150 -1.60 -0.70 -4.96
N ASN A 151 -0.82 -1.13 -5.95
CA ASN A 151 -1.34 -1.50 -7.26
C ASN A 151 -1.56 -3.01 -7.42
N ASP A 152 -0.59 -3.82 -7.02
CA ASP A 152 -0.49 -5.22 -7.46
C ASP A 152 -0.60 -6.25 -6.33
N ALA A 153 -0.25 -5.88 -5.10
CA ALA A 153 -0.11 -6.86 -4.05
C ALA A 153 -1.45 -7.49 -3.67
N GLN A 154 -1.74 -8.67 -4.20
CA GLN A 154 -2.93 -9.43 -3.84
C GLN A 154 -2.93 -9.67 -2.33
N THR A 155 -3.99 -9.24 -1.65
CA THR A 155 -4.12 -9.34 -0.20
C THR A 155 -5.06 -10.49 0.15
N GLU A 156 -4.56 -11.50 0.87
CA GLU A 156 -5.42 -12.62 1.31
C GLU A 156 -6.21 -12.28 2.58
N ASN A 157 -5.82 -11.24 3.31
CA ASN A 157 -6.44 -10.91 4.59
C ASN A 157 -7.71 -10.06 4.36
N PRO A 158 -8.88 -10.49 4.86
CA PRO A 158 -10.12 -9.72 4.73
C PRO A 158 -10.07 -8.33 5.37
N GLU A 159 -9.14 -8.12 6.30
CA GLU A 159 -8.96 -6.82 6.92
C GLU A 159 -8.17 -5.84 6.03
N ASP A 160 -7.48 -6.31 4.99
CA ASP A 160 -6.69 -5.45 4.10
C ASP A 160 -7.56 -4.65 3.12
N TYR A 161 -6.96 -3.65 2.49
CA TYR A 161 -7.58 -2.87 1.42
C TYR A 161 -7.38 -3.58 0.08
N TYR A 162 -8.26 -3.30 -0.88
CA TYR A 162 -8.06 -3.74 -2.25
C TYR A 162 -6.85 -3.01 -2.84
N SER A 163 -5.97 -3.76 -3.49
CA SER A 163 -5.05 -3.14 -4.45
C SER A 163 -5.83 -2.58 -5.64
N GLN A 164 -5.22 -1.70 -6.43
CA GLN A 164 -5.86 -1.15 -7.61
C GLN A 164 -6.33 -2.23 -8.60
N ASN A 165 -5.50 -3.25 -8.86
CA ASN A 165 -5.87 -4.36 -9.74
C ASN A 165 -6.98 -5.23 -9.16
N GLU A 166 -6.98 -5.47 -7.84
CA GLU A 166 -8.07 -6.22 -7.21
C GLU A 166 -9.39 -5.44 -7.29
N PHE A 167 -9.34 -4.12 -7.17
CA PHE A 167 -10.49 -3.25 -7.38
C PHE A 167 -11.03 -3.35 -8.80
N GLU A 168 -10.16 -3.24 -9.81
CA GLU A 168 -10.55 -3.35 -11.21
C GLU A 168 -11.20 -4.70 -11.50
N LYS A 169 -10.63 -5.78 -10.96
CA LYS A 169 -11.21 -7.12 -11.08
C LYS A 169 -12.58 -7.24 -10.44
N VAL A 170 -12.76 -6.76 -9.21
CA VAL A 170 -14.06 -6.76 -8.53
C VAL A 170 -15.10 -5.96 -9.34
N ARG A 171 -14.70 -4.81 -9.87
CA ARG A 171 -15.55 -3.99 -10.74
C ARG A 171 -15.97 -4.76 -12.00
N GLU A 172 -15.03 -5.40 -12.70
CA GLU A 172 -15.33 -6.21 -13.88
C GLU A 172 -16.27 -7.38 -13.56
N ASP A 173 -16.06 -8.05 -12.43
CA ASP A 173 -16.88 -9.18 -12.02
C ASP A 173 -18.31 -8.73 -11.67
N ILE A 174 -18.47 -7.57 -11.05
CA ILE A 174 -19.77 -6.91 -10.86
C ILE A 174 -20.43 -6.62 -12.21
N ASP A 175 -19.73 -5.98 -13.13
CA ASP A 175 -20.27 -5.59 -14.43
C ASP A 175 -20.72 -6.84 -15.22
N LYS A 176 -19.99 -7.97 -15.13
CA LYS A 176 -20.40 -9.27 -15.71
C LYS A 176 -21.68 -9.82 -15.09
N ILE A 177 -21.82 -9.77 -13.76
CA ILE A 177 -23.03 -10.23 -13.06
C ILE A 177 -24.26 -9.45 -13.58
N PHE A 178 -24.12 -8.14 -13.75
CA PHE A 178 -25.17 -7.30 -14.33
C PHE A 178 -25.56 -7.70 -15.76
N GLU A 179 -24.57 -7.94 -16.62
CA GLU A 179 -24.85 -8.42 -17.97
C GLU A 179 -25.60 -9.76 -17.97
N GLU A 180 -25.25 -10.68 -17.07
CA GLU A 180 -25.94 -11.96 -16.94
C GLU A 180 -27.39 -11.78 -16.47
N LEU A 181 -27.63 -10.92 -15.48
CA LEU A 181 -28.98 -10.59 -15.02
C LEU A 181 -29.85 -9.99 -16.13
N GLN A 182 -29.27 -9.10 -16.93
CA GLN A 182 -29.95 -8.49 -18.08
C GLN A 182 -30.31 -9.55 -19.14
N LYS A 183 -29.36 -10.44 -19.49
CA LYS A 183 -29.57 -11.53 -20.47
C LYS A 183 -30.63 -12.53 -20.02
N GLN A 184 -30.76 -12.77 -18.71
CA GLN A 184 -31.77 -13.69 -18.16
C GLN A 184 -33.20 -13.12 -18.17
N GLY A 185 -33.40 -11.86 -18.59
CA GLY A 185 -34.73 -11.23 -18.61
C GLY A 185 -35.37 -11.10 -17.22
N LYS A 186 -34.55 -11.22 -16.15
CA LYS A 186 -34.98 -11.18 -14.75
C LYS A 186 -35.09 -9.75 -14.19
N GLY A 187 -34.71 -8.73 -14.97
CA GLY A 187 -34.81 -7.32 -14.58
C GLY A 187 -35.82 -6.55 -15.45
N GLN A 188 -36.83 -5.97 -14.82
CA GLN A 188 -37.49 -4.80 -15.42
C GLN A 188 -36.44 -3.68 -15.54
N GLU A 189 -36.45 -2.87 -16.61
CA GLU A 189 -35.44 -1.79 -16.80
C GLU A 189 -35.22 -0.94 -15.53
N ILE A 190 -36.31 -0.63 -14.81
CA ILE A 190 -36.28 0.14 -13.55
C ILE A 190 -35.45 -0.57 -12.45
N ILE A 191 -35.56 -1.90 -12.34
CA ILE A 191 -34.84 -2.71 -11.35
C ILE A 191 -33.33 -2.69 -11.63
N TYR A 192 -32.95 -2.62 -12.91
CA TYR A 192 -31.56 -2.57 -13.34
C TYR A 192 -30.92 -1.21 -13.06
N ASP A 193 -31.60 -0.13 -13.40
CA ASP A 193 -31.12 1.24 -13.18
C ASP A 193 -30.90 1.52 -11.69
N ASP A 194 -31.83 1.09 -10.83
CA ASP A 194 -31.72 1.24 -9.37
C ASP A 194 -30.54 0.44 -8.78
N LEU A 195 -30.35 -0.81 -9.23
CA LEU A 195 -29.25 -1.64 -8.76
C LEU A 195 -27.89 -1.09 -9.23
N MET A 196 -27.83 -0.57 -10.46
CA MET A 196 -26.62 0.04 -10.99
C MET A 196 -26.20 1.29 -10.20
N ALA A 197 -27.17 2.11 -9.79
CA ALA A 197 -26.93 3.27 -8.94
C ALA A 197 -26.33 2.88 -7.58
N GLU A 198 -26.88 1.86 -6.92
CA GLU A 198 -26.34 1.34 -5.65
C GLU A 198 -24.89 0.86 -5.79
N PHE A 199 -24.56 0.26 -6.93
CA PHE A 199 -23.20 -0.20 -7.22
C PHE A 199 -22.22 0.92 -7.55
N GLU A 200 -22.65 1.98 -8.25
CA GLU A 200 -21.80 3.15 -8.45
C GLU A 200 -21.48 3.83 -7.11
N GLU A 201 -22.45 3.94 -6.20
CA GLU A 201 -22.19 4.40 -4.83
C GLU A 201 -21.19 3.49 -4.09
N LEU A 202 -21.30 2.18 -4.28
CA LEU A 202 -20.35 1.22 -3.70
C LEU A 202 -18.95 1.39 -4.31
N LYS A 203 -18.82 1.59 -5.62
CA LYS A 203 -17.53 1.84 -6.29
C LYS A 203 -16.82 3.06 -5.69
N GLU A 204 -17.55 4.12 -5.33
CA GLU A 204 -16.98 5.27 -4.63
C GLU A 204 -16.43 4.90 -3.23
N LEU A 205 -17.16 4.06 -2.49
CA LEU A 205 -16.81 3.65 -1.13
C LEU A 205 -15.68 2.62 -1.08
N ILE A 206 -15.53 1.77 -2.11
CA ILE A 206 -14.48 0.74 -2.19
C ILE A 206 -13.09 1.32 -1.96
N SER A 207 -12.86 2.51 -2.51
CA SER A 207 -11.57 3.18 -2.44
C SER A 207 -11.12 3.56 -1.01
N THR A 208 -12.02 3.47 -0.03
CA THR A 208 -11.77 3.86 1.38
C THR A 208 -12.10 2.78 2.40
N LEU A 209 -12.69 1.66 1.96
CA LEU A 209 -13.10 0.55 2.81
C LEU A 209 -12.17 -0.65 2.64
N ASN A 210 -11.96 -1.40 3.71
CA ASN A 210 -11.28 -2.67 3.62
C ASN A 210 -12.20 -3.76 3.05
N LYS A 211 -11.60 -4.88 2.62
CA LYS A 211 -12.30 -5.99 1.95
C LYS A 211 -13.51 -6.50 2.72
N LYS A 212 -13.35 -6.70 4.03
CA LYS A 212 -14.42 -7.15 4.93
C LYS A 212 -15.56 -6.15 5.02
N ASN A 213 -15.26 -4.88 5.28
CA ASN A 213 -16.29 -3.85 5.43
C ASN A 213 -17.02 -3.64 4.12
N LEU A 214 -16.30 -3.67 2.99
CA LEU A 214 -16.93 -3.62 1.68
C LEU A 214 -17.86 -4.82 1.48
N GLY A 215 -17.39 -6.05 1.69
CA GLY A 215 -18.20 -7.25 1.49
C GLY A 215 -19.47 -7.24 2.36
N GLN A 216 -19.38 -6.76 3.60
CA GLN A 216 -20.54 -6.58 4.47
C GLN A 216 -21.50 -5.51 3.96
N LEU A 217 -20.98 -4.36 3.53
CA LEU A 217 -21.80 -3.26 3.00
C LEU A 217 -22.51 -3.65 1.71
N LEU A 218 -21.79 -4.29 0.79
CA LEU A 218 -22.31 -4.80 -0.48
C LEU A 218 -23.44 -5.80 -0.25
N LYS A 219 -23.24 -6.79 0.64
CA LYS A 219 -24.29 -7.74 1.01
C LYS A 219 -25.52 -7.04 1.62
N GLY A 220 -25.30 -6.07 2.49
CA GLY A 220 -26.37 -5.28 3.10
C GLY A 220 -27.21 -4.54 2.07
N LYS A 221 -26.57 -3.73 1.22
CA LYS A 221 -27.23 -2.97 0.16
C LYS A 221 -28.00 -3.87 -0.82
N LEU A 222 -27.39 -4.98 -1.24
CA LEU A 222 -28.04 -5.95 -2.12
C LEU A 222 -29.28 -6.59 -1.49
N MET A 223 -29.21 -6.97 -0.21
CA MET A 223 -30.36 -7.53 0.50
C MET A 223 -31.47 -6.50 0.68
N ASP A 224 -31.13 -5.27 1.07
CA ASP A 224 -32.10 -4.18 1.26
C ASP A 224 -32.82 -3.84 -0.05
N TRP A 225 -32.07 -3.78 -1.16
CA TRP A 225 -32.63 -3.62 -2.51
C TRP A 225 -33.52 -4.81 -2.90
N GLY A 226 -33.08 -6.05 -2.66
CA GLY A 226 -33.87 -7.24 -2.93
C GLY A 226 -35.20 -7.26 -2.17
N ILE A 227 -35.19 -6.78 -0.92
CA ILE A 227 -36.39 -6.64 -0.09
C ILE A 227 -37.30 -5.53 -0.63
N SER A 228 -36.76 -4.36 -0.96
CA SER A 228 -37.54 -3.19 -1.40
C SER A 228 -38.25 -3.42 -2.73
N GLN A 229 -37.60 -4.14 -3.65
CA GLN A 229 -38.12 -4.48 -4.97
C GLN A 229 -38.89 -5.82 -5.00
N GLY A 230 -38.93 -6.55 -3.88
CA GLY A 230 -39.60 -7.86 -3.78
C GLY A 230 -38.91 -8.97 -4.59
N VAL A 231 -37.61 -8.86 -4.85
CA VAL A 231 -36.79 -9.77 -5.67
C VAL A 231 -35.60 -10.35 -4.89
N THR A 232 -35.78 -10.66 -3.60
CA THR A 232 -34.73 -11.20 -2.71
C THR A 232 -33.96 -12.39 -3.27
N SER A 233 -34.61 -13.26 -4.06
CA SER A 233 -33.95 -14.38 -4.74
C SER A 233 -32.86 -13.96 -5.72
N ILE A 234 -33.01 -12.79 -6.38
CA ILE A 234 -32.02 -12.24 -7.30
C ILE A 234 -30.85 -11.68 -6.49
N ALA A 235 -31.12 -10.95 -5.40
CA ALA A 235 -30.10 -10.45 -4.50
C ALA A 235 -29.24 -11.58 -3.92
N ASP A 236 -29.86 -12.68 -3.48
CA ASP A 236 -29.15 -13.88 -3.00
C ASP A 236 -28.28 -14.53 -4.08
N GLU A 237 -28.73 -14.52 -5.34
CA GLU A 237 -27.98 -15.06 -6.48
C GLU A 237 -26.73 -14.21 -6.76
N VAL A 238 -26.87 -12.87 -6.76
CA VAL A 238 -25.75 -11.92 -6.91
C VAL A 238 -24.75 -12.05 -5.75
N ILE A 239 -25.22 -12.11 -4.51
CA ILE A 239 -24.34 -12.26 -3.34
C ILE A 239 -23.51 -13.54 -3.42
N LYS A 240 -24.12 -14.66 -3.86
CA LYS A 240 -23.39 -15.93 -4.04
C LYS A 240 -22.33 -15.85 -5.13
N GLN A 241 -22.59 -15.12 -6.21
CA GLN A 241 -21.62 -14.93 -7.29
C GLN A 241 -20.45 -14.04 -6.82
N LEU A 242 -20.72 -13.04 -5.97
CA LEU A 242 -19.70 -12.17 -5.38
C LEU A 242 -18.86 -12.84 -4.29
N ASP A 243 -19.46 -13.72 -3.48
CA ASP A 243 -18.74 -14.51 -2.46
C ASP A 243 -17.73 -15.51 -3.07
N PHE A 244 -17.76 -15.70 -4.40
CA PHE A 244 -16.78 -16.52 -5.12
C PHE A 244 -15.56 -15.71 -5.61
N VAL A 245 -15.60 -14.38 -5.51
CA VAL A 245 -14.59 -13.45 -6.06
C VAL A 245 -13.63 -12.92 -4.98
N GLY A 246 -14.01 -12.99 -3.69
CA GLY A 246 -13.17 -12.63 -2.54
C GLY A 246 -12.61 -13.83 -1.79
#